data_AF-A0A962TRF8-F1
#
_entry.id   AF-A0A962TRF8-F1
#
_cell.length_a   1.000
_cell.length_b   1.000
_cell.length_c   1.000
_cell.angle_alpha   90.00
_cell.angle_beta   90.00
_cell.angle_gamma   90.00
#
_symmetry.space_group_name_H-M   'P 1'
#
loop_
_entity.id
_entity.type
_entity.pdbx_description
1 polymer ?
#
loop_
_entity_poly.entity_id
_entity_poly.type
_entity_poly.pdbx_seq_one_letter_code
_entity_poly.pdbx_strand_id
1 'polypeptide(L)'
;LACHREKVAAAHPPASPGVSTSTATATRPAGGSDASAAPARPLPQTEAAPKKVAAWIHRWLRQQAAQAVNDHPDLLRAWLLAALYRDAGQPEAVLTAHGLDAHVTRSRTALIPALAALSAQQKQNLLIALVRYQIQERSLDTDRPALEETVAAAQASITVAGLDPVAAFIPDATFWQAHTKAGIESLLREARNPQGETFADWYAREHRESATDAKAFERLMNGKTAELLVALETTSFDFSAWLPASIAQRFSR
;
A
#
# COMPACT_ATOMS: atom_id res chain seq x y z
N LEU A 1 49.00 -34.30 9.26
CA LEU A 1 50.26 -33.83 8.64
C LEU A 1 50.60 -34.74 7.46
N ALA A 2 49.99 -34.49 6.28
CA ALA A 2 50.41 -34.95 4.95
C ALA A 2 49.23 -34.71 4.00
N CYS A 3 49.33 -33.66 3.17
CA CYS A 3 48.55 -33.38 1.94
C CYS A 3 48.57 -31.88 1.57
N HIS A 4 49.40 -31.06 2.23
CA HIS A 4 49.58 -29.65 1.89
C HIS A 4 50.73 -29.38 0.88
N ARG A 5 51.13 -30.38 0.07
CA ARG A 5 52.38 -30.30 -0.74
C ARG A 5 52.32 -30.76 -2.19
N GLU A 6 51.14 -30.83 -2.82
CA GLU A 6 51.04 -31.24 -4.23
C GLU A 6 50.09 -30.34 -5.02
N LYS A 7 50.63 -29.23 -5.54
CA LYS A 7 50.47 -28.74 -6.94
C LYS A 7 51.00 -27.31 -7.11
N VAL A 8 52.30 -27.17 -6.86
CA VAL A 8 53.16 -26.25 -7.61
C VAL A 8 53.80 -27.10 -8.70
N ALA A 9 53.18 -27.20 -9.88
CA ALA A 9 53.79 -27.73 -11.11
C ALA A 9 52.83 -27.60 -12.30
N ALA A 10 52.78 -26.41 -12.89
CA ALA A 10 52.50 -26.13 -14.32
C ALA A 10 52.30 -24.61 -14.43
N ALA A 11 53.04 -23.82 -15.19
CA ALA A 11 54.23 -24.01 -16.00
C ALA A 11 54.77 -22.57 -16.23
N HIS A 12 56.06 -22.36 -16.02
CA HIS A 12 56.84 -21.34 -16.74
C HIS A 12 57.40 -22.03 -18.01
N PRO A 13 58.01 -21.36 -19.03
CA PRO A 13 58.32 -19.93 -19.30
C PRO A 13 57.98 -19.60 -20.80
N PRO A 14 58.58 -18.64 -21.58
CA PRO A 14 59.68 -17.70 -21.29
C PRO A 14 59.55 -16.26 -21.81
N ALA A 15 60.51 -15.47 -21.32
CA ALA A 15 60.88 -14.14 -21.76
C ALA A 15 61.50 -14.11 -23.17
N SER A 16 61.50 -12.92 -23.78
CA SER A 16 62.62 -12.43 -24.60
C SER A 16 62.56 -10.89 -24.80
N PRO A 17 63.69 -10.26 -25.17
CA PRO A 17 64.11 -8.93 -24.67
C PRO A 17 64.27 -7.85 -25.77
N GLY A 18 64.64 -6.62 -25.39
CA GLY A 18 65.05 -5.57 -26.33
C GLY A 18 65.12 -4.18 -25.67
N VAL A 19 66.22 -3.78 -25.01
CA VAL A 19 67.38 -3.02 -25.54
C VAL A 19 67.14 -1.49 -25.59
N SER A 20 67.98 -0.78 -24.81
CA SER A 20 68.71 0.51 -25.00
C SER A 20 68.07 1.64 -25.83
N THR A 21 68.17 2.95 -25.56
CA THR A 21 69.28 3.87 -25.21
C THR A 21 68.65 5.24 -24.87
N SER A 22 69.05 5.93 -23.78
CA SER A 22 70.00 7.07 -23.72
C SER A 22 69.72 8.36 -24.52
N THR A 23 69.81 9.48 -23.79
CA THR A 23 70.30 10.85 -24.13
C THR A 23 69.34 11.98 -24.55
N ALA A 24 69.18 12.93 -23.59
CA ALA A 24 69.19 14.41 -23.64
C ALA A 24 68.97 15.20 -24.96
N THR A 25 68.20 16.30 -24.92
CA THR A 25 68.63 17.69 -24.59
C THR A 25 67.48 18.70 -24.85
N ALA A 26 67.55 19.84 -24.17
CA ALA A 26 66.56 20.89 -23.91
C ALA A 26 66.03 21.75 -25.08
N THR A 27 64.86 22.39 -24.84
CA THR A 27 64.69 23.87 -24.99
C THR A 27 63.48 24.41 -24.20
N ARG A 28 63.68 25.51 -23.44
CA ARG A 28 62.67 26.44 -22.87
C ARG A 28 62.32 27.50 -23.95
N PRO A 29 61.16 28.21 -23.92
CA PRO A 29 60.94 29.33 -22.98
C PRO A 29 59.46 29.44 -22.47
N ALA A 30 59.26 29.71 -21.17
CA ALA A 30 58.87 31.00 -20.57
C ALA A 30 57.36 31.34 -20.60
N GLY A 31 56.77 31.47 -19.40
CA GLY A 31 55.50 32.16 -19.17
C GLY A 31 54.66 31.50 -18.08
N GLY A 32 54.29 32.26 -17.05
CA GLY A 32 53.19 31.91 -16.14
C GLY A 32 53.62 31.60 -14.71
N SER A 33 53.56 32.63 -13.87
CA SER A 33 53.48 32.52 -12.42
C SER A 33 52.28 31.64 -12.05
N ASP A 34 52.48 30.60 -11.23
CA ASP A 34 51.44 30.13 -10.32
C ASP A 34 52.04 29.43 -9.11
N ALA A 35 51.43 29.73 -7.97
CA ALA A 35 51.84 29.33 -6.64
C ALA A 35 51.99 27.81 -6.51
N SER A 36 53.05 27.40 -5.81
CA SER A 36 53.31 26.02 -5.44
C SER A 36 52.18 25.48 -4.55
N ALA A 37 51.20 24.82 -5.16
CA ALA A 37 50.29 23.93 -4.46
C ALA A 37 51.05 22.64 -4.14
N ALA A 38 51.37 22.43 -2.86
CA ALA A 38 51.88 21.16 -2.38
C ALA A 38 50.91 20.03 -2.78
N PRO A 39 51.41 18.87 -3.25
CA PRO A 39 50.54 17.77 -3.63
C PRO A 39 49.78 17.28 -2.39
N ALA A 40 48.45 17.40 -2.44
CA ALA A 40 47.56 16.85 -1.43
C ALA A 40 47.84 15.35 -1.32
N ARG A 41 48.26 14.93 -0.12
CA ARG A 41 48.49 13.53 0.22
C ARG A 41 47.22 12.73 -0.14
N PRO A 42 47.32 11.63 -0.90
CA PRO A 42 46.18 10.77 -1.15
C PRO A 42 45.60 10.34 0.20
N LEU A 43 44.30 10.57 0.41
CA LEU A 43 43.59 10.00 1.54
C LEU A 43 43.81 8.48 1.50
N PRO A 44 44.14 7.84 2.62
CA PRO A 44 44.33 6.39 2.65
C PRO A 44 43.05 5.74 2.14
N GLN A 45 43.16 4.99 1.04
CA GLN A 45 42.07 4.17 0.55
C GLN A 45 41.80 3.12 1.62
N THR A 46 40.64 3.20 2.27
CA THR A 46 40.21 2.20 3.24
C THR A 46 40.21 0.84 2.55
N GLU A 47 41.12 -0.06 2.93
CA GLU A 47 41.16 -1.42 2.42
C GLU A 47 39.80 -2.08 2.65
N ALA A 48 39.14 -2.52 1.57
CA ALA A 48 37.85 -3.18 1.66
C ALA A 48 38.00 -4.49 2.45
N ALA A 49 37.21 -4.64 3.52
CA ALA A 49 37.22 -5.85 4.33
C ALA A 49 37.00 -7.12 3.45
N PRO A 50 37.66 -8.25 3.75
CA PRO A 50 37.44 -9.48 3.01
C PRO A 50 35.96 -9.86 2.96
N LYS A 51 35.46 -10.30 1.81
CA LYS A 51 34.02 -10.59 1.58
C LYS A 51 33.39 -11.50 2.66
N LYS A 52 34.15 -12.48 3.16
CA LYS A 52 33.70 -13.38 4.24
C LYS A 52 33.50 -12.66 5.57
N VAL A 53 34.38 -11.71 5.90
CA VAL A 53 34.27 -10.87 7.11
C VAL A 53 33.07 -9.94 6.98
N ALA A 54 32.88 -9.28 5.82
CA ALA A 54 31.70 -8.45 5.57
C ALA A 54 30.38 -9.24 5.72
N ALA A 55 30.30 -10.45 5.14
CA ALA A 55 29.13 -11.32 5.28
C ALA A 55 28.87 -11.76 6.74
N TRP A 56 29.94 -12.01 7.51
CA TRP A 56 29.82 -12.30 8.94
C TRP A 56 29.30 -11.09 9.72
N ILE A 57 29.84 -9.89 9.48
CA ILE A 57 29.37 -8.63 10.10
C ILE A 57 27.90 -8.40 9.78
N HIS A 58 27.47 -8.56 8.52
CA HIS A 58 26.07 -8.41 8.13
C HIS A 58 25.15 -9.38 8.87
N ARG A 59 25.57 -10.65 9.04
CA ARG A 59 24.80 -11.65 9.80
C ARG A 59 24.70 -11.26 11.26
N TRP A 60 25.81 -10.89 11.88
CA TRP A 60 25.85 -10.50 13.29
C TRP A 60 24.97 -9.26 13.53
N LEU A 61 25.07 -8.21 12.71
CA LEU A 61 24.21 -7.03 12.82
C LEU A 61 22.72 -7.36 12.70
N ARG A 62 22.33 -8.25 11.77
CA ARG A 62 20.94 -8.70 11.64
C ARG A 62 20.46 -9.47 12.88
N GLN A 63 21.31 -10.28 13.48
CA GLN A 63 20.99 -10.99 14.73
C GLN A 63 20.81 -10.02 15.89
N GLN A 64 21.72 -9.05 16.05
CA GLN A 64 21.61 -8.02 17.08
C GLN A 64 20.34 -7.16 16.88
N ALA A 65 20.03 -6.78 15.64
CA ALA A 65 18.81 -6.03 15.33
C ALA A 65 17.54 -6.84 15.66
N ALA A 66 17.51 -8.14 15.34
CA ALA A 66 16.39 -9.02 15.69
C ALA A 66 16.22 -9.13 17.22
N GLN A 67 17.32 -9.26 17.96
CA GLN A 67 17.29 -9.27 19.42
C GLN A 67 16.76 -7.94 19.99
N ALA A 68 17.27 -6.81 19.50
CA ALA A 68 16.81 -5.48 19.92
C ALA A 68 15.31 -5.26 19.64
N VAL A 69 14.77 -5.81 18.54
CA VAL A 69 13.33 -5.76 18.26
C VAL A 69 12.51 -6.53 19.29
N ASN A 70 13.00 -7.69 19.76
CA ASN A 70 12.33 -8.46 20.80
C ASN A 70 12.34 -7.73 22.15
N ASP A 71 13.43 -7.03 22.46
CA ASP A 71 13.62 -6.36 23.76
C ASP A 71 12.94 -4.98 23.83
N HIS A 72 12.62 -4.38 22.67
CA HIS A 72 12.04 -3.03 22.57
C HIS A 72 10.71 -3.03 21.78
N PRO A 73 9.54 -3.08 22.47
CA PRO A 73 8.22 -3.13 21.82
C PRO A 73 7.94 -1.98 20.85
N ASP A 74 8.48 -0.79 21.11
CA ASP A 74 8.32 0.36 20.20
C ASP A 74 9.13 0.23 18.92
N LEU A 75 10.28 -0.45 18.98
CA LEU A 75 11.07 -0.77 17.79
C LEU A 75 10.34 -1.84 16.96
N LEU A 76 9.75 -2.86 17.60
CA LEU A 76 8.89 -3.83 16.93
C LEU A 76 7.74 -3.14 16.19
N ARG A 77 7.02 -2.23 16.85
CA ARG A 77 5.93 -1.45 16.21
C ARG A 77 6.43 -0.65 15.01
N ALA A 78 7.61 -0.04 15.10
CA ALA A 78 8.20 0.70 13.97
C ALA A 78 8.49 -0.23 12.78
N TRP A 79 9.00 -1.45 13.02
CA TRP A 79 9.21 -2.44 11.98
C TRP A 79 7.91 -2.93 11.34
N LEU A 80 6.86 -3.17 12.14
CA LEU A 80 5.55 -3.57 11.65
C LEU A 80 4.90 -2.46 10.80
N LEU A 81 4.95 -1.20 11.28
CA LEU A 81 4.47 -0.05 10.51
C LEU A 81 5.24 0.14 9.20
N ALA A 82 6.57 -0.04 9.21
CA ALA A 82 7.37 0.03 7.99
C ALA A 82 7.05 -1.08 6.99
N ALA A 83 6.72 -2.28 7.48
CA ALA A 83 6.27 -3.39 6.65
C ALA A 83 4.90 -3.08 6.02
N LEU A 84 3.93 -2.66 6.83
CA LEU A 84 2.59 -2.28 6.38
C LEU A 84 2.62 -1.12 5.37
N TYR A 85 3.41 -0.08 5.64
CA TYR A 85 3.58 1.05 4.71
C TYR A 85 4.08 0.60 3.33
N ARG A 86 5.01 -0.36 3.30
CA ARG A 86 5.52 -0.93 2.04
C ARG A 86 4.50 -1.81 1.36
N ASP A 87 3.81 -2.63 2.13
CA ASP A 87 2.75 -3.51 1.62
C ASP A 87 1.59 -2.72 1.02
N ALA A 88 1.27 -1.57 1.62
CA ALA A 88 0.30 -0.59 1.12
C ALA A 88 0.78 0.18 -0.13
N GLY A 89 1.95 -0.12 -0.69
CA GLY A 89 2.46 0.57 -1.90
C GLY A 89 3.11 1.93 -1.62
N GLN A 90 3.52 2.19 -0.38
CA GLN A 90 4.23 3.40 0.03
C GLN A 90 3.45 4.72 -0.16
N PRO A 91 2.23 4.87 0.40
CA PRO A 91 1.42 6.09 0.25
C PRO A 91 2.08 7.31 0.93
N GLU A 92 2.85 8.11 0.18
CA GLU A 92 3.59 9.28 0.69
C GLU A 92 2.67 10.31 1.39
N ALA A 93 1.43 10.48 0.90
CA ALA A 93 0.44 11.37 1.50
C ALA A 93 0.06 10.95 2.94
N VAL A 94 -0.05 9.64 3.21
CA VAL A 94 -0.39 9.13 4.54
C VAL A 94 0.75 9.39 5.53
N LEU A 95 2.01 9.19 5.14
CA LEU A 95 3.14 9.55 6.01
C LEU A 95 3.21 11.05 6.29
N THR A 96 3.01 11.86 5.25
CA THR A 96 3.10 13.32 5.34
C THR A 96 2.02 13.90 6.25
N ALA A 97 0.79 13.40 6.17
CA ALA A 97 -0.31 13.77 7.06
C ALA A 97 -0.03 13.47 8.54
N HIS A 98 0.89 12.53 8.82
CA HIS A 98 1.31 12.16 10.17
C HIS A 98 2.65 12.81 10.59
N GLY A 99 3.08 13.86 9.88
CA GLY A 99 4.25 14.66 10.24
C GLY A 99 5.59 14.03 9.89
N LEU A 100 5.60 13.01 9.02
CA LEU A 100 6.82 12.37 8.52
C LEU A 100 7.15 12.86 7.11
N ASP A 101 8.41 13.18 6.87
CA ASP A 101 8.89 13.51 5.53
C ASP A 101 9.03 12.22 4.70
N ALA A 102 8.14 12.04 3.72
CA ALA A 102 8.11 10.87 2.85
C ALA A 102 9.37 10.73 1.97
N HIS A 103 10.00 11.85 1.59
CA HIS A 103 11.20 11.83 0.75
C HIS A 103 12.43 11.41 1.54
N VAL A 104 12.55 11.88 2.79
CA VAL A 104 13.62 11.47 3.71
C VAL A 104 13.46 9.99 4.11
N THR A 105 12.22 9.52 4.26
CA THR A 105 11.91 8.17 4.76
C THR A 105 11.78 7.08 3.69
N ARG A 106 12.27 7.31 2.46
CA ARG A 106 12.26 6.30 1.38
C ARG A 106 13.04 5.03 1.72
N SER A 107 14.13 5.16 2.45
CA SER A 107 14.97 4.01 2.87
C SER A 107 14.51 3.46 4.22
N ARG A 108 14.65 2.14 4.43
CA ARG A 108 14.41 1.51 5.75
C ARG A 108 15.27 2.14 6.85
N THR A 109 16.50 2.52 6.52
CA THR A 109 17.47 3.12 7.44
C THR A 109 16.98 4.46 7.99
N ALA A 110 16.25 5.25 7.19
CA ALA A 110 15.66 6.52 7.62
C ALA A 110 14.25 6.34 8.21
N LEU A 111 13.46 5.42 7.66
CA LEU A 111 12.07 5.18 8.07
C LEU A 111 11.98 4.59 9.48
N ILE A 112 12.79 3.59 9.82
CA ILE A 112 12.69 2.90 11.12
C ILE A 112 12.93 3.84 12.30
N PRO A 113 14.00 4.67 12.33
CA PRO A 113 14.18 5.65 13.39
C PRO A 113 13.06 6.70 13.45
N ALA A 114 12.58 7.18 12.30
CA ALA A 114 11.51 8.17 12.24
C ALA A 114 10.19 7.62 12.82
N LEU A 115 9.84 6.37 12.48
CA LEU A 115 8.68 5.68 13.06
C LEU A 115 8.88 5.35 14.54
N ALA A 116 10.09 4.99 14.96
CA ALA A 116 10.39 4.71 16.36
C ALA A 116 10.22 5.95 17.25
N ALA A 117 10.57 7.14 16.72
CA ALA A 117 10.48 8.43 17.40
C ALA A 117 9.04 8.93 17.60
N LEU A 118 8.06 8.40 16.88
CA LEU A 118 6.64 8.73 17.08
C LEU A 118 6.16 8.33 18.47
N SER A 119 5.28 9.13 19.06
CA SER A 119 4.54 8.73 20.27
C SER A 119 3.65 7.51 20.01
N ALA A 120 3.26 6.81 21.07
CA ALA A 120 2.35 5.67 20.96
C ALA A 120 1.03 6.03 20.24
N GLN A 121 0.47 7.21 20.52
CA GLN A 121 -0.73 7.69 19.87
C GLN A 121 -0.51 7.94 18.37
N GLN A 122 0.62 8.57 18.00
CA GLN A 122 0.94 8.79 16.59
C GLN A 122 1.13 7.47 15.83
N LYS A 123 1.80 6.48 16.45
CA LYS A 123 1.94 5.13 15.89
C LYS A 123 0.58 4.47 15.67
N GLN A 124 -0.33 4.55 16.64
CA GLN A 124 -1.68 4.00 16.53
C GLN A 124 -2.50 4.70 15.44
N ASN A 125 -2.46 6.03 15.38
CA ASN A 125 -3.16 6.79 14.35
C ASN A 125 -2.64 6.45 12.95
N LEU A 126 -1.31 6.33 12.79
CA LEU A 126 -0.69 5.94 11.53
C LEU A 126 -1.05 4.50 11.15
N LEU A 127 -1.10 3.58 12.11
CA LEU A 127 -1.55 2.20 11.87
C LEU A 127 -2.98 2.19 11.31
N ILE A 128 -3.90 2.91 11.95
CA ILE A 128 -5.29 3.02 11.49
C ILE A 128 -5.33 3.62 10.08
N ALA A 129 -4.58 4.69 9.82
CA ALA A 129 -4.56 5.34 8.50
C ALA A 129 -4.03 4.39 7.41
N LEU A 130 -2.97 3.64 7.67
CA LEU A 130 -2.41 2.67 6.72
C LEU A 130 -3.35 1.50 6.45
N VAL A 131 -4.00 0.94 7.48
CA VAL A 131 -4.99 -0.13 7.31
C VAL A 131 -6.18 0.38 6.51
N ARG A 132 -6.69 1.58 6.81
CA ARG A 132 -7.78 2.20 6.04
C ARG A 132 -7.39 2.42 4.59
N TYR A 133 -6.21 2.97 4.34
CA TYR A 133 -5.70 3.16 2.99
C TYR A 133 -5.64 1.84 2.22
N GLN A 134 -5.09 0.78 2.85
CA GLN A 134 -4.97 -0.53 2.23
C GLN A 134 -6.32 -1.16 1.86
N ILE A 135 -7.34 -0.99 2.70
CA ILE A 135 -8.68 -1.57 2.49
C ILE A 135 -9.52 -0.74 1.51
N GLN A 136 -9.44 0.60 1.60
CA GLN A 136 -10.40 1.50 0.96
C GLN A 136 -9.83 2.32 -0.21
N GLU A 137 -8.61 2.83 -0.08
CA GLU A 137 -8.08 3.89 -0.97
C GLU A 137 -7.06 3.38 -1.98
N ARG A 138 -6.41 2.25 -1.70
CA ARG A 138 -5.44 1.65 -2.61
C ARG A 138 -6.14 1.19 -3.88
N SER A 139 -5.79 1.80 -5.01
CA SER A 139 -6.25 1.29 -6.32
C SER A 139 -5.58 -0.06 -6.59
N LEU A 140 -6.42 -1.06 -6.84
CA LEU A 140 -6.04 -2.43 -7.20
C LEU A 140 -6.64 -2.82 -8.56
N ASP A 141 -7.15 -1.85 -9.32
CA ASP A 141 -7.95 -2.09 -10.53
C ASP A 141 -7.17 -2.83 -11.63
N THR A 142 -5.83 -2.73 -11.58
CA THR A 142 -4.92 -3.41 -12.51
C THR A 142 -4.41 -4.76 -12.02
N ASP A 143 -4.60 -5.10 -10.73
CA ASP A 143 -4.16 -6.33 -10.09
C ASP A 143 -5.35 -7.05 -9.43
N ARG A 144 -6.14 -7.72 -10.25
CA ARG A 144 -7.39 -8.37 -9.84
C ARG A 144 -7.20 -9.42 -8.72
N PRO A 145 -6.16 -10.29 -8.74
CA PRO A 145 -5.90 -11.17 -7.60
C PRO A 145 -5.74 -10.42 -6.27
N ALA A 146 -4.98 -9.33 -6.26
CA ALA A 146 -4.81 -8.51 -5.05
C ALA A 146 -6.12 -7.83 -4.61
N LEU A 147 -6.95 -7.40 -5.56
CA LEU A 147 -8.28 -6.87 -5.27
C LEU A 147 -9.18 -7.93 -4.60
N GLU A 148 -9.27 -9.13 -5.17
CA GLU A 148 -10.12 -10.21 -4.63
C GLU A 148 -9.65 -10.64 -3.23
N GLU A 149 -8.34 -10.72 -2.99
CA GLU A 149 -7.77 -10.99 -1.66
C GLU A 149 -8.11 -9.88 -0.66
N THR A 150 -7.99 -8.61 -1.05
CA THR A 150 -8.32 -7.47 -0.19
C THR A 150 -9.81 -7.44 0.16
N VAL A 151 -10.69 -7.72 -0.81
CA VAL A 151 -12.14 -7.84 -0.60
C VAL A 151 -12.46 -9.00 0.34
N ALA A 152 -11.82 -10.16 0.17
CA ALA A 152 -12.00 -11.30 1.06
C ALA A 152 -11.53 -10.98 2.50
N ALA A 153 -10.41 -10.27 2.65
CA ALA A 153 -9.92 -9.80 3.94
C ALA A 153 -10.88 -8.79 4.60
N ALA A 154 -11.48 -7.89 3.82
CA ALA A 154 -12.51 -6.97 4.31
C ALA A 154 -13.76 -7.71 4.79
N GLN A 155 -14.24 -8.70 4.03
CA GLN A 155 -15.36 -9.57 4.43
C GLN A 155 -15.06 -10.36 5.70
N ALA A 156 -13.85 -10.92 5.82
CA ALA A 156 -13.41 -11.60 7.03
C ALA A 156 -13.35 -10.64 8.22
N SER A 157 -12.90 -9.41 8.01
CA SER A 157 -12.84 -8.36 9.05
C SER A 157 -14.23 -7.99 9.56
N ILE A 158 -15.21 -7.82 8.66
CA ILE A 158 -16.62 -7.59 9.00
C ILE A 158 -17.17 -8.75 9.86
N THR A 159 -16.88 -9.99 9.45
CA THR A 159 -17.32 -11.20 10.16
C THR A 159 -16.72 -11.29 11.57
N VAL A 160 -15.41 -11.05 11.71
CA VAL A 160 -14.71 -11.08 13.00
C VAL A 160 -15.19 -9.97 13.93
N ALA A 161 -15.52 -8.80 13.38
CA ALA A 161 -16.07 -7.69 14.15
C ALA A 161 -17.52 -7.94 14.63
N GLY A 162 -18.19 -9.00 14.14
CA GLY A 162 -19.60 -9.25 14.45
C GLY A 162 -20.52 -8.16 13.93
N LEU A 163 -20.12 -7.47 12.87
CA LEU A 163 -20.91 -6.41 12.26
C LEU A 163 -22.06 -7.05 11.46
N ASP A 164 -23.29 -6.60 11.73
CA ASP A 164 -24.47 -6.98 10.95
C ASP A 164 -24.47 -6.20 9.62
N PRO A 165 -24.28 -6.86 8.47
CA PRO A 165 -24.25 -6.18 7.17
C PRO A 165 -25.59 -5.54 6.82
N VAL A 166 -26.72 -6.07 7.32
CA VAL A 166 -28.05 -5.48 7.09
C VAL A 166 -28.14 -4.13 7.79
N ALA A 167 -27.80 -4.08 9.09
CA ALA A 167 -27.83 -2.84 9.86
C ALA A 167 -26.82 -1.78 9.39
N ALA A 168 -25.72 -2.19 8.75
CA ALA A 168 -24.69 -1.27 8.27
C ALA A 168 -24.91 -0.78 6.82
N PHE A 169 -25.75 -1.46 6.03
CA PHE A 169 -25.98 -1.09 4.65
C PHE A 169 -26.98 0.06 4.56
N ILE A 170 -26.52 1.21 4.04
CA ILE A 170 -27.37 2.35 3.70
C ILE A 170 -27.13 2.64 2.23
N PRO A 171 -28.13 2.42 1.35
CA PRO A 171 -27.95 2.71 -0.07
C PRO A 171 -27.83 4.22 -0.27
N ASP A 172 -26.74 4.65 -0.90
CA ASP A 172 -26.48 6.06 -1.21
C ASP A 172 -26.59 6.35 -2.72
N ALA A 173 -26.40 7.61 -3.09
CA ALA A 173 -26.44 8.03 -4.49
C ALA A 173 -25.42 7.26 -5.35
N THR A 174 -24.25 6.94 -4.80
CA THR A 174 -23.19 6.23 -5.53
C THR A 174 -23.60 4.79 -5.81
N PHE A 175 -24.19 4.12 -4.84
CA PHE A 175 -24.77 2.79 -4.99
C PHE A 175 -25.82 2.75 -6.09
N TRP A 176 -26.77 3.70 -6.10
CA TRP A 176 -27.81 3.73 -7.13
C TRP A 176 -27.25 4.04 -8.52
N GLN A 177 -26.31 4.99 -8.63
CA GLN A 177 -25.68 5.37 -9.90
C GLN A 177 -24.81 4.26 -10.50
N ALA A 178 -24.30 3.33 -9.68
CA ALA A 178 -23.54 2.18 -10.14
C ALA A 178 -24.40 1.15 -10.90
N HIS A 179 -25.73 1.25 -10.84
CA HIS A 179 -26.65 0.30 -11.45
C HIS A 179 -27.31 0.87 -12.71
N THR A 180 -27.61 -0.02 -13.67
CA THR A 180 -28.52 0.33 -14.76
C THR A 180 -29.92 0.54 -14.21
N LYS A 181 -30.78 1.24 -14.96
CA LYS A 181 -32.18 1.46 -14.57
C LYS A 181 -32.93 0.16 -14.28
N ALA A 182 -32.71 -0.89 -15.08
CA ALA A 182 -33.28 -2.22 -14.84
C ALA A 182 -32.72 -2.87 -13.56
N GLY A 183 -31.43 -2.65 -13.26
CA GLY A 183 -30.82 -3.09 -11.99
C GLY A 183 -31.45 -2.40 -10.78
N ILE A 184 -31.67 -1.08 -10.84
CA ILE A 184 -32.37 -0.34 -9.79
C ILE A 184 -33.79 -0.88 -9.61
N GLU A 185 -34.52 -1.13 -10.70
CA GLU A 185 -35.87 -1.72 -10.61
C GLU A 185 -35.87 -3.06 -9.86
N SER A 186 -34.95 -3.96 -10.23
CA SER A 186 -34.80 -5.25 -9.57
C SER A 186 -34.54 -5.10 -8.07
N LEU A 187 -33.66 -4.17 -7.70
CA LEU A 187 -33.33 -3.89 -6.30
C LEU A 187 -34.54 -3.33 -5.54
N LEU A 188 -35.30 -2.41 -6.12
CA LEU A 188 -36.49 -1.84 -5.48
C LEU A 188 -37.63 -2.85 -5.32
N ARG A 189 -37.75 -3.82 -6.24
CA ARG A 189 -38.72 -4.92 -6.09
C ARG A 189 -38.31 -5.91 -5.00
N GLU A 190 -37.00 -6.05 -4.76
CA GLU A 190 -36.45 -6.88 -3.69
C GLU A 190 -36.52 -6.20 -2.32
N ALA A 191 -36.32 -4.87 -2.29
CA ALA A 191 -36.20 -4.08 -1.08
C ALA A 191 -37.43 -4.18 -0.17
N ARG A 192 -37.19 -4.46 1.11
CA ARG A 192 -38.21 -4.55 2.16
C ARG A 192 -37.87 -3.66 3.34
N ASN A 193 -38.87 -2.99 3.88
CA ASN A 193 -38.72 -2.24 5.12
C ASN A 193 -38.79 -3.17 6.35
N PRO A 194 -38.54 -2.66 7.58
CA PRO A 194 -38.63 -3.48 8.78
C PRO A 194 -40.00 -4.12 9.05
N GLN A 195 -41.06 -3.61 8.42
CA GLN A 195 -42.42 -4.16 8.48
C GLN A 195 -42.69 -5.23 7.42
N GLY A 196 -41.72 -5.51 6.54
CA GLY A 196 -41.82 -6.51 5.47
C GLY A 196 -42.52 -6.02 4.20
N GLU A 197 -42.96 -4.75 4.14
CA GLU A 197 -43.55 -4.12 2.96
C GLU A 197 -42.45 -3.87 1.90
N THR A 198 -42.73 -4.16 0.63
CA THR A 198 -41.77 -3.91 -0.45
C THR A 198 -41.75 -2.43 -0.81
N PHE A 199 -40.63 -1.92 -1.33
CA PHE A 199 -40.59 -0.53 -1.83
C PHE A 199 -41.64 -0.29 -2.91
N ALA A 200 -41.86 -1.27 -3.81
CA ALA A 200 -42.87 -1.14 -4.86
C ALA A 200 -44.28 -0.95 -4.31
N ASP A 201 -44.66 -1.72 -3.29
CA ASP A 201 -45.98 -1.63 -2.64
C ASP A 201 -46.11 -0.32 -1.86
N TRP A 202 -45.08 0.03 -1.09
CA TRP A 202 -45.02 1.28 -0.34
C TRP A 202 -45.15 2.49 -1.26
N TYR A 203 -44.37 2.54 -2.34
CA TYR A 203 -44.38 3.65 -3.30
C TYR A 203 -45.73 3.74 -4.01
N ALA A 204 -46.32 2.60 -4.39
CA ALA A 204 -47.64 2.55 -4.99
C ALA A 204 -48.71 3.12 -4.05
N ARG A 205 -48.63 2.86 -2.74
CA ARG A 205 -49.56 3.38 -1.74
C ARG A 205 -49.40 4.89 -1.51
N GLU A 206 -48.17 5.36 -1.43
CA GLU A 206 -47.87 6.75 -1.02
C GLU A 206 -47.92 7.77 -2.15
N HIS A 207 -47.71 7.32 -3.39
CA HIS A 207 -47.72 8.18 -4.58
C HIS A 207 -48.88 7.89 -5.54
N ARG A 208 -49.91 7.16 -5.11
CA ARG A 208 -51.13 6.97 -5.90
C ARG A 208 -51.85 8.29 -6.13
N GLU A 209 -52.33 8.51 -7.36
CA GLU A 209 -53.18 9.66 -7.68
C GLU A 209 -54.63 9.44 -7.24
N SER A 210 -55.05 8.18 -7.09
CA SER A 210 -56.39 7.80 -6.65
C SER A 210 -56.37 6.45 -5.93
N ALA A 211 -57.45 6.11 -5.21
CA ALA A 211 -57.52 4.86 -4.45
C ALA A 211 -57.37 3.58 -5.30
N THR A 212 -57.60 3.66 -6.61
CA THR A 212 -57.50 2.56 -7.57
C THR A 212 -56.26 2.62 -8.45
N ASP A 213 -55.39 3.63 -8.27
CA ASP A 213 -54.15 3.76 -9.03
C ASP A 213 -53.08 2.81 -8.47
N ALA A 214 -52.86 1.70 -9.17
CA ALA A 214 -51.80 0.73 -8.88
C ALA A 214 -50.52 0.96 -9.72
N LYS A 215 -50.47 2.04 -10.52
CA LYS A 215 -49.40 2.25 -11.52
C LYS A 215 -48.34 3.25 -11.10
N ALA A 216 -48.39 3.81 -9.88
CA ALA A 216 -47.42 4.83 -9.46
C ALA A 216 -45.97 4.33 -9.52
N PHE A 217 -45.69 3.08 -9.10
CA PHE A 217 -44.36 2.48 -9.23
C PHE A 217 -43.94 2.28 -10.70
N GLU A 218 -44.85 1.80 -11.56
CA GLU A 218 -44.57 1.68 -13.01
C GLU A 218 -44.29 3.04 -13.66
N ARG A 219 -44.98 4.11 -13.23
CA ARG A 219 -44.75 5.47 -13.71
C ARG A 219 -43.37 5.99 -13.30
N LEU A 220 -42.97 5.77 -12.04
CA LEU A 220 -41.61 6.04 -11.58
C LEU A 220 -40.59 5.31 -12.46
N MET A 221 -40.81 4.02 -12.71
CA MET A 221 -39.91 3.21 -13.52
C MET A 221 -39.94 3.55 -15.02
N ASN A 222 -41.00 4.14 -15.55
CA ASN A 222 -41.05 4.62 -16.94
C ASN A 222 -40.49 6.04 -17.10
N GLY A 223 -40.32 6.79 -16.01
CA GLY A 223 -39.76 8.14 -15.98
C GLY A 223 -38.26 8.23 -16.31
N LYS A 224 -37.67 9.43 -16.18
CA LYS A 224 -36.23 9.60 -16.45
C LYS A 224 -35.39 9.06 -15.29
N THR A 225 -34.22 8.50 -15.59
CA THR A 225 -33.30 7.98 -14.56
C THR A 225 -32.91 9.05 -13.54
N ALA A 226 -32.68 10.30 -13.96
CA ALA A 226 -32.37 11.40 -13.05
C ALA A 226 -33.51 11.67 -12.04
N GLU A 227 -34.77 11.59 -12.49
CA GLU A 227 -35.94 11.77 -11.63
C GLU A 227 -36.08 10.61 -10.63
N LEU A 228 -35.79 9.37 -11.06
CA LEU A 228 -35.71 8.20 -10.18
C LEU A 228 -34.65 8.37 -9.09
N LEU A 229 -33.44 8.79 -9.44
CA LEU A 229 -32.36 8.98 -8.46
C LEU A 229 -32.71 10.07 -7.44
N VAL A 230 -33.30 11.19 -7.88
CA VAL A 230 -33.79 12.25 -6.97
C VAL A 230 -34.89 11.72 -6.04
N ALA A 231 -35.80 10.88 -6.56
CA ALA A 231 -36.84 10.26 -5.74
C ALA A 231 -36.24 9.30 -4.68
N LEU A 232 -35.17 8.57 -5.01
CA LEU A 232 -34.47 7.68 -4.08
C LEU A 232 -33.65 8.44 -3.02
N GLU A 233 -33.07 9.59 -3.37
CA GLU A 233 -32.36 10.44 -2.40
C GLU A 233 -33.30 11.10 -1.37
N THR A 234 -34.55 11.33 -1.76
CA THR A 234 -35.54 12.05 -0.93
C THR A 234 -36.65 11.14 -0.38
N THR A 235 -36.54 9.84 -0.60
CA THR A 235 -37.55 8.87 -0.14
C THR A 235 -37.56 8.76 1.38
N SER A 236 -38.75 8.55 1.96
CA SER A 236 -38.92 8.19 3.36
C SER A 236 -39.04 6.68 3.57
N PHE A 237 -38.84 5.87 2.53
CA PHE A 237 -38.77 4.42 2.67
C PHE A 237 -37.55 4.01 3.51
N ASP A 238 -37.80 3.18 4.53
CA ASP A 238 -36.77 2.69 5.42
C ASP A 238 -36.09 1.44 4.85
N PHE A 239 -34.85 1.60 4.38
CA PHE A 239 -34.03 0.50 3.85
C PHE A 239 -33.24 -0.26 4.93
N SER A 240 -33.35 0.09 6.22
CA SER A 240 -32.50 -0.45 7.30
C SER A 240 -32.63 -1.96 7.57
N ALA A 241 -33.69 -2.59 7.08
CA ALA A 241 -33.92 -4.03 7.19
C ALA A 241 -33.67 -4.79 5.88
N TRP A 242 -33.09 -4.13 4.88
CA TRP A 242 -32.81 -4.73 3.58
C TRP A 242 -31.32 -4.71 3.24
N LEU A 243 -30.85 -5.85 2.74
CA LEU A 243 -29.55 -5.98 2.11
C LEU A 243 -29.76 -6.64 0.75
N PRO A 244 -29.29 -6.04 -0.36
CA PRO A 244 -29.36 -6.65 -1.68
C PRO A 244 -28.84 -8.09 -1.67
N ALA A 245 -29.53 -9.00 -2.35
CA ALA A 245 -29.15 -10.41 -2.42
C ALA A 245 -27.72 -10.62 -2.94
N SER A 246 -27.26 -9.78 -3.86
CA SER A 246 -25.89 -9.77 -4.39
C SER A 246 -24.83 -9.48 -3.33
N ILE A 247 -25.18 -8.73 -2.29
CA ILE A 247 -24.33 -8.46 -1.13
C ILE A 247 -24.53 -9.55 -0.09
N ALA A 248 -25.77 -9.93 0.22
CA ALA A 248 -26.09 -10.96 1.21
C ALA A 248 -25.44 -12.32 0.92
N GLN A 249 -25.36 -12.72 -0.35
CA GLN A 249 -24.69 -13.95 -0.79
C GLN A 249 -23.21 -13.99 -0.42
N ARG A 250 -22.56 -12.85 -0.21
CA ARG A 250 -21.15 -12.79 0.22
C ARG A 250 -20.93 -13.18 1.67
N PHE A 251 -22.00 -13.18 2.48
CA PHE A 251 -21.97 -13.54 3.90
C PHE A 251 -22.67 -14.87 4.20
N SER A 252 -23.34 -15.44 3.21
CA SER A 252 -24.03 -16.73 3.30
C SER A 252 -23.03 -17.85 2.96
N ARG A 253 -22.50 -18.54 3.97
CA ARG A 253 -21.72 -19.77 3.79
C ARG A 253 -22.58 -20.99 4.08
#